data_AF-A0A858RDK4-F1
#
_entry.id   AF-A0A858RDK4-F1
#
_cell.length_a   1.000
_cell.length_b   1.000
_cell.length_c   1.000
_cell.angle_alpha   90.00
_cell.angle_beta   90.00
_cell.angle_gamma   90.00
#
_symmetry.space_group_name_H-M   'P 1'
#
loop_
_entity.id
_entity.type
_entity.pdbx_description
1 polymer ?
#
loop_
_entity_poly.entity_id
_entity_poly.type
_entity_poly.pdbx_seq_one_letter_code
_entity_poly.pdbx_strand_id
1 'polypeptide(L)'
;MAGKITVHPLLYLGACVACLAAGYSLGHRGEPAAAAPGVVAKSGSRGKASGGSWTPADISAAKDEADRKLILKRSIAASDTEALWRWLASMPNVRIEAWGLVQDELIDRLGWGAWERARGMEAGKARDHVGEMLLMKLAEQDPWKALEEWQKHRSEFDHKIWGFGVISECSKAAAGISADQLLKVFASIPQKEANELMFVDYAPDFDFRKVLDHMASGGPQPYTMTEDMLPTWAKRDPEAAAEWLVAHPEYLQVEYQQTEAGETLGTLAKVPMDDATRARVLQMVEGMPEEMIDRTWKNLSSGTSGKLSPDILKSADLMDRRGFYLENVLWETRGLESIDESWSTLPLVERRELLDQADQRWAREGSSPVETKARASWRDMVEKAWGIR
;
A
#
# COMPACT_ATOMS: atom_id res chain seq x y z
N MET A 1 31.46 2.67 59.16
CA MET A 1 30.01 2.35 59.07
C MET A 1 29.39 3.26 58.03
N ALA A 2 28.35 2.77 57.33
CA ALA A 2 27.78 3.26 56.06
C ALA A 2 28.50 2.78 54.79
N GLY A 3 28.19 1.54 54.38
CA GLY A 3 28.38 1.09 53.01
C GLY A 3 27.17 1.52 52.18
N LYS A 4 27.36 2.52 51.30
CA LYS A 4 26.41 2.81 50.22
C LYS A 4 26.70 1.82 49.09
N ILE A 5 25.75 0.93 48.82
CA ILE A 5 25.76 0.10 47.61
C ILE A 5 25.28 0.99 46.46
N THR A 6 26.21 1.38 45.61
CA THR A 6 25.95 2.00 44.31
C THR A 6 25.42 0.93 43.36
N VAL A 7 24.17 1.02 42.95
CA VAL A 7 23.58 0.15 41.91
C VAL A 7 24.00 0.71 40.54
N HIS A 8 24.69 -0.12 39.75
CA HIS A 8 25.33 0.26 38.48
C HIS A 8 24.33 0.24 37.29
N PRO A 9 24.33 1.27 36.41
CA PRO A 9 23.52 1.35 35.18
C PRO A 9 23.84 0.32 34.07
N LEU A 10 24.67 -0.69 34.34
CA LEU A 10 25.03 -1.77 33.41
C LEU A 10 24.00 -2.93 33.37
N LEU A 11 23.05 -2.99 34.32
CA LEU A 11 21.91 -3.94 34.29
C LEU A 11 20.75 -3.48 33.40
N TYR A 12 20.74 -2.21 32.97
CA TYR A 12 19.71 -1.65 32.09
C TYR A 12 19.98 -1.90 30.58
N LEU A 13 21.23 -2.19 30.22
CA LEU A 13 21.65 -2.43 28.83
C LEU A 13 21.39 -3.87 28.33
N GLY A 14 21.31 -4.86 29.22
CA GLY A 14 21.00 -6.25 28.82
C GLY A 14 19.54 -6.46 28.40
N ALA A 15 18.61 -5.68 28.98
CA ALA A 15 17.17 -5.76 28.71
C ALA A 15 16.79 -5.10 27.37
N CYS A 16 17.50 -4.02 26.98
CA CYS A 16 17.44 -3.45 25.62
C CYS A 16 18.05 -4.36 24.54
N VAL A 17 18.86 -5.35 24.94
CA VAL A 17 19.56 -6.29 24.05
C VAL A 17 18.72 -7.54 23.74
N ALA A 18 17.63 -7.76 24.46
CA ALA A 18 16.51 -8.52 23.90
C ALA A 18 15.74 -7.71 22.83
N CYS A 19 15.70 -6.36 22.93
CA CYS A 19 14.77 -5.48 22.19
C CYS A 19 14.81 -5.55 20.66
N LEU A 20 15.78 -6.23 20.05
CA LEU A 20 16.01 -6.20 18.60
C LEU A 20 16.31 -7.59 18.03
N ALA A 21 16.58 -8.57 18.90
CA ALA A 21 17.17 -9.86 18.51
C ALA A 21 16.17 -10.87 17.91
N ALA A 22 14.87 -10.58 17.89
CA ALA A 22 13.88 -11.36 17.12
C ALA A 22 13.39 -10.66 15.84
N GLY A 23 13.84 -9.43 15.57
CA GLY A 23 13.53 -8.68 14.34
C GLY A 23 14.58 -8.83 13.22
N TYR A 24 15.57 -9.71 13.38
CA TYR A 24 16.72 -9.83 12.46
C TYR A 24 16.80 -11.16 11.67
N SER A 25 15.66 -11.79 11.37
CA SER A 25 15.63 -12.98 10.50
C SER A 25 14.43 -13.05 9.53
N LEU A 26 13.97 -11.89 9.04
CA LEU A 26 13.16 -11.85 7.81
C LEU A 26 14.07 -11.39 6.66
N GLY A 27 14.80 -12.33 6.07
CA GLY A 27 15.47 -12.12 4.78
C GLY A 27 16.99 -12.25 4.75
N HIS A 28 17.56 -13.39 5.15
CA HIS A 28 18.75 -13.96 4.48
C HIS A 28 18.95 -15.41 4.94
N ARG A 29 19.04 -16.34 3.98
CA ARG A 29 19.42 -17.74 4.21
C ARG A 29 20.89 -17.79 4.63
N GLY A 30 21.17 -18.31 5.82
CA GLY A 30 22.51 -18.64 6.30
C GLY A 30 22.42 -19.37 7.64
N GLU A 31 23.04 -20.54 7.73
CA GLU A 31 22.97 -21.51 8.83
C GLU A 31 23.42 -20.95 10.21
N PRO A 32 22.94 -21.50 11.34
CA PRO A 32 23.44 -21.13 12.66
C PRO A 32 24.70 -21.92 13.02
N ALA A 33 25.78 -21.21 13.40
CA ALA A 33 26.94 -21.78 14.06
C ALA A 33 26.82 -21.72 15.60
N ALA A 34 27.36 -22.74 16.24
CA ALA A 34 27.06 -23.25 17.58
C ALA A 34 27.55 -22.48 18.82
N ALA A 35 26.72 -22.60 19.87
CA ALA A 35 27.05 -22.90 21.29
C ALA A 35 27.65 -21.79 22.20
N ALA A 36 27.29 -21.67 23.49
CA ALA A 36 27.45 -22.70 24.55
C ALA A 36 26.55 -22.41 25.81
N PRO A 37 26.66 -23.12 26.96
CA PRO A 37 25.59 -24.00 27.45
C PRO A 37 25.07 -23.69 28.88
N GLY A 38 23.90 -24.24 29.19
CA GLY A 38 23.59 -24.78 30.51
C GLY A 38 22.92 -23.84 31.51
N VAL A 39 21.58 -23.89 31.59
CA VAL A 39 20.86 -23.98 32.87
C VAL A 39 19.67 -24.92 32.69
N VAL A 40 19.56 -25.82 33.65
CA VAL A 40 18.64 -26.97 33.75
C VAL A 40 17.18 -26.54 33.67
N ALA A 41 16.42 -27.23 32.80
CA ALA A 41 14.96 -27.22 32.83
C ALA A 41 14.45 -27.84 34.14
N LYS A 42 13.57 -27.12 34.85
CA LYS A 42 12.59 -27.75 35.73
C LYS A 42 11.20 -27.14 35.52
N SER A 43 10.25 -28.07 35.50
CA SER A 43 8.86 -27.99 35.11
C SER A 43 7.97 -27.07 35.96
N GLY A 44 6.98 -26.48 35.29
CA GLY A 44 5.58 -26.53 35.70
C GLY A 44 5.15 -25.62 36.85
N SER A 45 4.46 -24.53 36.51
CA SER A 45 3.19 -24.20 37.17
C SER A 45 2.37 -23.23 36.30
N ARG A 46 1.11 -23.59 36.05
CA ARG A 46 0.07 -22.64 35.69
C ARG A 46 -0.10 -21.70 36.88
N GLY A 47 0.19 -20.43 36.70
CA GLY A 47 0.03 -19.45 37.76
C GLY A 47 0.13 -18.02 37.23
N LYS A 48 -0.99 -17.31 37.36
CA LYS A 48 -1.13 -15.85 37.55
C LYS A 48 -0.26 -14.93 36.68
N ALA A 49 -0.94 -14.21 35.81
CA ALA A 49 -0.50 -12.93 35.27
C ALA A 49 0.03 -12.04 36.40
N SER A 50 1.34 -11.91 36.46
CA SER A 50 2.08 -10.93 37.23
C SER A 50 3.20 -10.43 36.31
N GLY A 51 3.46 -9.12 36.33
CA GLY A 51 4.30 -8.42 35.35
C GLY A 51 5.71 -8.98 35.23
N GLY A 52 5.89 -9.99 34.38
CA GLY A 52 7.14 -10.65 34.11
C GLY A 52 7.83 -10.02 32.90
N SER A 53 9.09 -9.63 33.08
CA SER A 53 9.99 -9.31 31.97
C SER A 53 10.17 -10.55 31.10
N TRP A 54 9.82 -10.46 29.82
CA TRP A 54 10.05 -11.52 28.83
C TRP A 54 11.54 -11.68 28.58
N THR A 55 12.01 -12.91 28.46
CA THR A 55 13.42 -13.21 28.17
C THR A 55 13.64 -13.41 26.66
N PRO A 56 14.86 -13.23 26.14
CA PRO A 56 15.19 -13.58 24.75
C PRO A 56 14.80 -15.01 24.34
N ALA A 57 14.73 -15.94 25.30
CA ALA A 57 14.32 -17.33 25.09
C ALA A 57 12.82 -17.47 24.78
N ASP A 58 11.97 -16.61 25.36
CA ASP A 58 10.52 -16.63 25.10
C ASP A 58 10.19 -16.14 23.69
N ILE A 59 11.00 -15.22 23.15
CA ILE A 59 10.81 -14.63 21.82
C ILE A 59 11.29 -15.59 20.71
N SER A 60 12.39 -16.30 20.95
CA SER A 60 12.92 -17.32 20.03
C SER A 60 12.08 -18.60 19.99
N ALA A 61 11.22 -18.82 21.00
CA ALA A 61 10.26 -19.93 21.05
C ALA A 61 8.94 -19.64 20.30
N ALA A 62 8.67 -18.38 19.91
CA ALA A 62 7.46 -18.00 19.18
C ALA A 62 7.48 -18.55 17.74
N LYS A 63 6.50 -19.42 17.45
CA LYS A 63 6.45 -20.23 16.23
C LYS A 63 5.87 -19.48 15.03
N ASP A 64 5.05 -18.46 15.26
CA ASP A 64 4.46 -17.63 14.20
C ASP A 64 4.72 -16.12 14.42
N GLU A 65 4.41 -15.34 13.38
CA GLU A 65 4.66 -13.90 13.34
C GLU A 65 3.76 -13.11 14.31
N ALA A 66 2.53 -13.57 14.54
CA ALA A 66 1.57 -12.90 15.41
C ALA A 66 2.02 -12.94 16.88
N ASP A 67 2.52 -14.09 17.34
CA ASP A 67 3.06 -14.24 18.70
C ASP A 67 4.29 -13.34 18.93
N ARG A 68 5.17 -13.21 17.93
CA ARG A 68 6.34 -12.33 18.00
C ARG A 68 5.95 -10.86 18.13
N LYS A 69 4.98 -10.39 17.34
CA LYS A 69 4.46 -9.02 17.42
C LYS A 69 3.81 -8.74 18.77
N LEU A 70 3.06 -9.70 19.32
CA LEU A 70 2.43 -9.57 20.63
C LEU A 70 3.46 -9.46 21.76
N ILE A 71 4.51 -10.28 21.75
CA ILE A 71 5.57 -10.22 22.77
C ILE A 71 6.32 -8.88 22.68
N LEU A 72 6.61 -8.41 21.46
CA LEU A 72 7.25 -7.12 21.23
C LEU A 72 6.43 -5.96 21.78
N LYS A 73 5.13 -5.88 21.44
CA LYS A 73 4.20 -4.86 21.98
C LYS A 73 4.16 -4.87 23.51
N ARG A 74 4.08 -6.06 24.13
CA ARG A 74 4.08 -6.19 25.60
C ARG A 74 5.40 -5.75 26.23
N SER A 75 6.52 -6.00 25.57
CA SER A 75 7.85 -5.63 26.07
C SER A 75 8.07 -4.12 26.00
N ILE A 76 7.60 -3.48 24.94
CA ILE A 76 7.58 -2.02 24.80
C ILE A 76 6.69 -1.40 25.87
N ALA A 77 5.45 -1.89 26.03
CA ALA A 77 4.52 -1.41 27.05
C ALA A 77 5.05 -1.57 28.50
N ALA A 78 5.88 -2.59 28.76
CA ALA A 78 6.50 -2.82 30.07
C ALA A 78 7.78 -1.98 30.30
N SER A 79 8.38 -1.40 29.26
CA SER A 79 9.60 -0.61 29.35
C SER A 79 9.33 0.76 29.94
N ASP A 80 10.29 1.35 30.66
CA ASP A 80 10.16 2.72 31.16
C ASP A 80 10.27 3.75 30.02
N THR A 81 9.56 4.87 30.14
CA THR A 81 9.50 5.92 29.11
C THR A 81 10.88 6.48 28.77
N GLU A 82 11.77 6.58 29.76
CA GLU A 82 13.15 7.08 29.56
C GLU A 82 14.02 6.08 28.78
N ALA A 83 13.83 4.78 28.99
CA ALA A 83 14.51 3.74 28.22
C ALA A 83 14.01 3.72 26.77
N LEU A 84 12.70 3.80 26.55
CA LEU A 84 12.11 3.91 25.22
C LEU A 84 12.63 5.14 24.48
N TRP A 85 12.70 6.28 25.16
CA TRP A 85 13.23 7.52 24.59
C TRP A 85 14.71 7.42 24.21
N ARG A 86 15.54 6.90 25.13
CA ARG A 86 16.98 6.69 24.88
C ARG A 86 17.20 5.73 23.72
N TRP A 87 16.39 4.67 23.64
CA TRP A 87 16.43 3.72 22.54
C TRP A 87 16.10 4.40 21.21
N LEU A 88 14.97 5.13 21.14
CA LEU A 88 14.53 5.86 19.95
C LEU A 88 15.60 6.84 19.44
N ALA A 89 16.19 7.62 20.34
CA ALA A 89 17.25 8.59 20.02
C ALA A 89 18.58 7.94 19.59
N SER A 90 18.86 6.71 20.04
CA SER A 90 20.11 6.00 19.71
C SER A 90 20.09 5.30 18.34
N MET A 91 18.91 5.13 17.73
CA MET A 91 18.75 4.41 16.46
C MET A 91 17.97 5.21 15.39
N PRO A 92 18.41 6.42 15.03
CA PRO A 92 17.66 7.31 14.14
C PRO A 92 17.71 6.93 12.64
N ASN A 93 18.27 5.78 12.25
CA ASN A 93 18.39 5.40 10.82
C ASN A 93 17.94 3.96 10.55
N VAL A 94 17.29 3.32 11.52
CA VAL A 94 17.01 1.90 11.48
C VAL A 94 15.50 1.71 11.27
N ARG A 95 15.10 1.41 10.02
CA ARG A 95 13.72 1.07 9.67
C ARG A 95 13.38 -0.34 10.16
N ILE A 96 13.16 -0.49 11.46
CA ILE A 96 12.69 -1.74 12.08
C ILE A 96 11.25 -1.53 12.56
N GLU A 97 10.41 -2.56 12.41
CA GLU A 97 9.00 -2.56 12.83
C GLU A 97 8.80 -2.10 14.29
N ALA A 98 9.74 -2.43 15.18
CA ALA A 98 9.76 -1.97 16.57
C ALA A 98 9.78 -0.44 16.73
N TRP A 99 10.29 0.30 15.75
CA TRP A 99 10.42 1.75 15.83
C TRP A 99 9.05 2.46 15.81
N GLY A 100 8.13 2.01 14.94
CA GLY A 100 6.75 2.48 14.94
C GLY A 100 6.02 2.15 16.24
N LEU A 101 6.20 0.93 16.76
CA LEU A 101 5.59 0.52 18.04
C LEU A 101 6.09 1.33 19.24
N VAL A 102 7.37 1.73 19.25
CA VAL A 102 7.92 2.59 20.30
C VAL A 102 7.38 4.02 20.18
N GLN A 103 7.18 4.53 18.97
CA GLN A 103 6.54 5.84 18.75
C GLN A 103 5.11 5.85 19.25
N ASP A 104 4.32 4.85 18.87
CA ASP A 104 2.93 4.68 19.32
C ASP A 104 2.88 4.68 20.86
N GLU A 105 3.71 3.86 21.52
CA GLU A 105 3.75 3.80 22.98
C GLU A 105 4.20 5.12 23.63
N LEU A 106 5.17 5.83 23.05
CA LEU A 106 5.61 7.13 23.56
C LEU A 106 4.52 8.20 23.42
N ILE A 107 3.78 8.18 22.30
CA ILE A 107 2.64 9.07 22.05
C ILE A 107 1.49 8.73 22.99
N ASP A 108 1.18 7.44 23.21
CA ASP A 108 0.14 7.02 24.15
C ASP A 108 0.41 7.52 25.58
N ARG A 109 1.70 7.54 25.97
CA ARG A 109 2.11 7.97 27.32
C ARG A 109 2.23 9.48 27.49
N LEU A 110 2.73 10.18 26.47
CA LEU A 110 3.14 11.59 26.58
C LEU A 110 2.27 12.53 25.74
N GLY A 111 1.50 12.00 24.80
CA GLY A 111 0.80 12.75 23.76
C GLY A 111 1.78 13.68 23.02
N TRP A 112 1.35 14.93 22.89
CA TRP A 112 2.14 16.01 22.31
C TRP A 112 3.45 16.32 23.07
N GLY A 113 3.58 15.88 24.33
CA GLY A 113 4.84 15.99 25.07
C GLY A 113 5.98 15.17 24.44
N ALA A 114 5.67 14.10 23.69
CA ALA A 114 6.68 13.35 22.92
C ALA A 114 7.30 14.23 21.82
N TRP A 115 6.47 15.00 21.11
CA TRP A 115 6.92 15.97 20.10
C TRP A 115 7.75 17.09 20.72
N GLU A 116 7.26 17.72 21.79
CA GLU A 116 7.99 18.79 22.47
C GLU A 116 9.39 18.33 22.94
N ARG A 117 9.46 17.11 23.45
CA ARG A 117 10.71 16.49 23.87
C ARG A 117 11.65 16.19 22.70
N ALA A 118 11.11 15.74 21.55
CA ALA A 118 11.90 15.55 20.33
C ALA A 118 12.49 16.86 19.86
N ARG A 119 11.67 17.92 19.76
CA ARG A 119 12.10 19.26 19.36
C ARG A 119 13.17 19.84 20.29
N GLY A 120 13.11 19.54 21.58
CA GLY A 120 14.10 19.94 22.58
C GLY A 120 15.44 19.21 22.54
N MET A 121 15.61 18.21 21.66
CA MET A 121 16.92 17.57 21.44
C MET A 121 17.91 18.53 20.77
N GLU A 122 19.21 18.27 20.92
CA GLU A 122 20.25 19.03 20.21
C GLU A 122 20.02 18.98 18.69
N ALA A 123 20.23 20.11 18.03
CA ALA A 123 20.02 20.23 16.59
C ALA A 123 20.91 19.25 15.82
N GLY A 124 20.30 18.48 14.92
CA GLY A 124 20.99 17.49 14.11
C GLY A 124 20.06 16.39 13.60
N LYS A 125 20.63 15.45 12.83
CA LYS A 125 19.88 14.40 12.13
C LYS A 125 18.97 13.57 13.04
N ALA A 126 19.40 13.29 14.27
CA ALA A 126 18.61 12.50 15.21
C ALA A 126 17.34 13.23 15.64
N ARG A 127 17.44 14.53 15.97
CA ARG A 127 16.29 15.38 16.28
C ARG A 127 15.35 15.46 15.10
N ASP A 128 15.89 15.73 13.91
CA ASP A 128 15.08 15.93 12.71
C ASP A 128 14.29 14.66 12.36
N HIS A 129 14.94 13.48 12.42
CA HIS A 129 14.30 12.21 12.12
C HIS A 129 13.29 11.76 13.19
N VAL A 130 13.65 11.83 14.47
CA VAL A 130 12.74 11.47 15.58
C VAL A 130 11.55 12.43 15.62
N GLY A 131 11.81 13.73 15.45
CA GLY A 131 10.79 14.77 15.41
C GLY A 131 9.83 14.60 14.24
N GLU A 132 10.34 14.39 13.02
CA GLU A 132 9.52 14.14 11.83
C GLU A 132 8.56 12.98 12.03
N MET A 133 9.07 11.86 12.55
CA MET A 133 8.31 10.63 12.64
C MET A 133 7.27 10.65 13.76
N LEU A 134 7.60 11.25 14.91
CA LEU A 134 6.61 11.50 15.97
C LEU A 134 5.55 12.50 15.51
N LEU A 135 5.93 13.55 14.78
CA LEU A 135 4.97 14.54 14.29
C LEU A 135 4.05 13.96 13.21
N MET A 136 4.57 13.11 12.32
CA MET A 136 3.76 12.32 11.38
C MET A 136 2.76 11.43 12.12
N LYS A 137 3.19 10.69 13.16
CA LYS A 137 2.31 9.84 13.96
C LYS A 137 1.24 10.61 14.73
N LEU A 138 1.58 11.81 15.22
CA LEU A 138 0.60 12.72 15.81
C LEU A 138 -0.35 13.28 14.76
N ALA A 139 0.09 13.48 13.51
CA ALA A 139 -0.76 13.92 12.42
C ALA A 139 -1.82 12.88 12.02
N GLU A 140 -1.54 11.58 12.18
CA GLU A 140 -2.55 10.51 12.04
C GLU A 140 -3.71 10.67 13.05
N GLN A 141 -3.47 11.32 14.21
CA GLN A 141 -4.46 11.53 15.27
C GLN A 141 -5.11 12.91 15.24
N ASP A 142 -4.32 13.96 15.02
CA ASP A 142 -4.73 15.36 14.98
C ASP A 142 -3.94 16.11 13.89
N PRO A 143 -4.35 15.98 12.61
CA PRO A 143 -3.61 16.50 11.47
C PRO A 143 -3.49 18.02 11.50
N TRP A 144 -4.54 18.72 11.94
CA TRP A 144 -4.55 20.19 11.95
C TRP A 144 -3.56 20.76 12.97
N LYS A 145 -3.52 20.18 14.17
CA LYS A 145 -2.52 20.59 15.16
C LYS A 145 -1.10 20.22 14.72
N ALA A 146 -0.91 19.08 14.06
CA ALA A 146 0.40 18.72 13.50
C ALA A 146 0.84 19.69 12.41
N LEU A 147 -0.08 20.16 11.55
CA LEU A 147 0.20 21.17 10.55
C LEU A 147 0.61 22.50 11.20
N GLU A 148 -0.11 22.95 12.23
CA GLU A 148 0.22 24.17 12.97
C GLU A 148 1.61 24.09 13.59
N GLU A 149 1.93 22.98 14.26
CA GLU A 149 3.25 22.75 14.85
C GLU A 149 4.35 22.66 13.79
N TRP A 150 4.08 21.96 12.68
CA TRP A 150 5.00 21.91 11.54
C TRP A 150 5.27 23.31 10.97
N GLN A 151 4.23 24.08 10.65
CA GLN A 151 4.37 25.44 10.10
C GLN A 151 5.15 26.38 11.03
N LYS A 152 4.84 26.31 12.34
CA LYS A 152 5.47 27.14 13.37
C LYS A 152 6.95 26.81 13.56
N HIS A 153 7.31 25.54 13.44
CA HIS A 153 8.66 25.05 13.75
C HIS A 153 9.47 24.63 12.53
N ARG A 154 8.93 24.70 11.30
CA ARG A 154 9.58 24.27 10.05
C ARG A 154 11.00 24.81 9.87
N SER A 155 11.22 26.07 10.21
CA SER A 155 12.53 26.72 10.09
C SER A 155 13.58 26.22 11.09
N GLU A 156 13.17 25.47 12.12
CA GLU A 156 14.08 24.88 13.10
C GLU A 156 14.79 23.64 12.53
N PHE A 157 14.29 23.06 11.43
CA PHE A 157 14.74 21.80 10.84
C PHE A 157 15.37 22.00 9.46
N ASP A 158 16.58 21.47 9.26
CA ASP A 158 17.38 21.69 8.04
C ASP A 158 17.00 20.74 6.90
N HIS A 159 16.37 19.61 7.21
CA HIS A 159 16.05 18.58 6.22
C HIS A 159 14.96 19.08 5.25
N LYS A 160 15.25 19.07 3.94
CA LYS A 160 14.36 19.61 2.90
C LYS A 160 13.04 18.87 2.74
N ILE A 161 12.98 17.61 3.17
CA ILE A 161 11.81 16.74 3.08
C ILE A 161 11.05 16.72 4.42
N TRP A 162 11.51 17.50 5.41
CA TRP A 162 10.95 17.46 6.77
C TRP A 162 9.47 17.84 6.81
N GLY A 163 8.66 16.88 7.25
CA GLY A 163 7.21 17.05 7.44
C GLY A 163 6.35 16.68 6.25
N PHE A 164 6.91 15.94 5.28
CA PHE A 164 6.12 15.27 4.24
C PHE A 164 4.97 14.46 4.85
N GLY A 165 5.21 13.76 5.97
CA GLY A 165 4.21 12.91 6.62
C GLY A 165 3.07 13.71 7.22
N VAL A 166 3.36 14.89 7.78
CA VAL A 166 2.33 15.82 8.27
C VAL A 166 1.47 16.33 7.12
N ILE A 167 2.11 16.77 6.05
CA ILE A 167 1.44 17.21 4.82
C ILE A 167 0.53 16.10 4.27
N SER A 168 1.02 14.87 4.29
CA SER A 168 0.31 13.68 3.81
C SER A 168 -0.97 13.44 4.60
N GLU A 169 -0.87 13.34 5.92
CA GLU A 169 -2.03 13.13 6.80
C GLU A 169 -3.01 14.32 6.76
N CYS A 170 -2.53 15.55 6.63
CA CYS A 170 -3.39 16.72 6.46
C CYS A 170 -4.16 16.69 5.13
N SER A 171 -3.52 16.26 4.05
CA SER A 171 -4.17 16.15 2.74
C SER A 171 -5.23 15.06 2.76
N LYS A 172 -4.95 13.90 3.38
CA LYS A 172 -5.94 12.83 3.60
C LYS A 172 -7.13 13.33 4.40
N ALA A 173 -6.88 13.98 5.54
CA ALA A 173 -7.94 14.52 6.38
C ALA A 173 -8.75 15.61 5.68
N ALA A 174 -8.10 16.47 4.89
CA ALA A 174 -8.77 17.50 4.11
C ALA A 174 -9.71 16.90 3.05
N ALA A 175 -9.23 15.88 2.33
CA ALA A 175 -10.01 15.20 1.31
C ALA A 175 -11.22 14.43 1.89
N GLY A 176 -11.07 13.91 3.12
CA GLY A 176 -12.18 13.35 3.90
C GLY A 176 -13.23 14.38 4.35
N ILE A 177 -12.96 15.68 4.22
CA ILE A 177 -13.90 16.77 4.53
C ILE A 177 -14.51 17.36 3.26
N SER A 178 -13.69 17.91 2.34
CA SER A 178 -14.18 18.52 1.10
C SER A 178 -13.04 18.86 0.12
N ALA A 179 -13.41 19.07 -1.14
CA ALA A 179 -12.50 19.60 -2.16
C ALA A 179 -11.92 20.98 -1.79
N ASP A 180 -12.73 21.87 -1.20
CA ASP A 180 -12.27 23.18 -0.73
C ASP A 180 -11.20 23.08 0.35
N GLN A 181 -11.37 22.17 1.29
CA GLN A 181 -10.39 21.98 2.35
C GLN A 181 -9.08 21.42 1.78
N LEU A 182 -9.16 20.49 0.82
CA LEU A 182 -7.97 19.95 0.15
C LEU A 182 -7.20 21.03 -0.61
N LEU A 183 -7.90 21.86 -1.40
CA LEU A 183 -7.28 22.96 -2.14
C LEU A 183 -6.65 24.02 -1.21
N LYS A 184 -7.27 24.29 -0.05
CA LYS A 184 -6.67 25.16 0.98
C LYS A 184 -5.37 24.57 1.51
N VAL A 185 -5.34 23.26 1.77
CA VAL A 185 -4.11 22.57 2.19
C VAL A 185 -3.04 22.67 1.11
N PHE A 186 -3.38 22.39 -0.15
CA PHE A 186 -2.45 22.50 -1.29
C PHE A 186 -1.82 23.89 -1.42
N ALA A 187 -2.62 24.95 -1.23
CA ALA A 187 -2.13 26.33 -1.28
C ALA A 187 -1.21 26.70 -0.11
N SER A 188 -1.34 26.01 1.03
CA SER A 188 -0.56 26.29 2.25
C SER A 188 0.80 25.59 2.30
N ILE A 189 1.07 24.66 1.38
CA ILE A 189 2.26 23.79 1.41
C ILE A 189 3.26 24.21 0.31
N PRO A 190 4.56 24.40 0.64
CA PRO A 190 5.58 24.62 -0.36
C PRO A 190 5.70 23.47 -1.36
N GLN A 191 5.58 23.78 -2.66
CA GLN A 191 5.56 22.82 -3.78
C GLN A 191 6.78 21.89 -3.89
N LYS A 192 7.90 22.20 -3.22
CA LYS A 192 9.19 21.49 -3.35
C LYS A 192 9.44 20.43 -2.27
N GLU A 193 8.54 20.26 -1.30
CA GLU A 193 8.82 19.53 -0.06
C GLU A 193 8.06 18.21 0.13
N ALA A 194 7.16 17.82 -0.78
CA ALA A 194 6.36 16.59 -0.66
C ALA A 194 6.80 15.52 -1.68
N ASN A 195 6.87 14.25 -1.29
CA ASN A 195 7.32 13.12 -2.14
C ASN A 195 6.61 11.80 -1.78
N GLU A 196 5.27 11.79 -1.68
CA GLU A 196 4.53 10.58 -1.32
C GLU A 196 3.24 10.38 -2.11
N LEU A 197 2.95 9.12 -2.45
CA LEU A 197 1.64 8.69 -2.92
C LEU A 197 0.74 8.44 -1.71
N MET A 198 -0.50 8.92 -1.77
CA MET A 198 -1.44 8.80 -0.67
C MET A 198 -2.71 8.09 -1.11
N PHE A 199 -3.07 7.02 -0.41
CA PHE A 199 -4.42 6.47 -0.45
C PHE A 199 -5.35 7.37 0.37
N VAL A 200 -6.43 7.83 -0.26
CA VAL A 200 -7.33 8.85 0.28
C VAL A 200 -8.77 8.36 0.25
N ASP A 201 -9.43 8.41 1.40
CA ASP A 201 -10.87 8.27 1.49
C ASP A 201 -11.53 9.65 1.30
N TYR A 202 -12.04 9.92 0.11
CA TYR A 202 -12.70 11.18 -0.21
C TYR A 202 -14.08 11.28 0.48
N ALA A 203 -14.45 12.47 0.94
CA ALA A 203 -15.79 12.76 1.47
C ALA A 203 -16.90 12.30 0.49
N PRO A 204 -18.09 11.86 0.95
CA PRO A 204 -19.15 11.39 0.05
C PRO A 204 -19.58 12.40 -1.02
N ASP A 205 -19.59 13.69 -0.68
CA ASP A 205 -19.94 14.84 -1.51
C ASP A 205 -18.70 15.58 -2.05
N PHE A 206 -17.55 14.92 -2.07
CA PHE A 206 -16.31 15.49 -2.57
C PHE A 206 -16.43 15.90 -4.05
N ASP A 207 -16.14 17.17 -4.34
CA ASP A 207 -16.15 17.73 -5.69
C ASP A 207 -14.83 17.41 -6.41
N PHE A 208 -14.77 16.23 -7.03
CA PHE A 208 -13.61 15.76 -7.79
C PHE A 208 -13.26 16.70 -8.94
N ARG A 209 -14.27 17.17 -9.68
CA ARG A 209 -14.10 18.07 -10.83
C ARG A 209 -13.33 19.32 -10.43
N LYS A 210 -13.71 19.94 -9.33
CA LYS A 210 -13.04 21.15 -8.83
C LYS A 210 -11.56 20.97 -8.54
N VAL A 211 -11.15 19.84 -7.98
CA VAL A 211 -9.73 19.57 -7.69
C VAL A 211 -8.97 19.22 -8.97
N LEU A 212 -9.57 18.40 -9.83
CA LEU A 212 -8.98 18.00 -11.10
C LEU A 212 -8.82 19.18 -12.07
N ASP A 213 -9.80 20.09 -12.15
CA ASP A 213 -9.70 21.34 -12.91
C ASP A 213 -8.55 22.23 -12.40
N HIS A 214 -8.37 22.30 -11.07
CA HIS A 214 -7.23 22.99 -10.45
C HIS A 214 -5.90 22.34 -10.84
N MET A 215 -5.82 21.00 -10.86
CA MET A 215 -4.61 20.28 -11.26
C MET A 215 -4.30 20.43 -12.75
N ALA A 216 -5.29 20.28 -13.63
CA ALA A 216 -5.14 20.38 -15.09
C ALA A 216 -4.72 21.80 -15.53
N SER A 217 -5.17 22.85 -14.82
CA SER A 217 -4.77 24.23 -15.08
C SER A 217 -3.37 24.60 -14.56
N GLY A 218 -2.62 23.63 -14.01
CA GLY A 218 -1.27 23.85 -13.46
C GLY A 218 -1.30 24.53 -12.09
N GLY A 219 -2.41 24.41 -11.37
CA GLY A 219 -2.53 24.90 -10.00
C GLY A 219 -1.46 24.30 -9.09
N PRO A 220 -1.02 25.03 -8.06
CA PRO A 220 -0.06 24.50 -7.10
C PRO A 220 -0.63 23.25 -6.44
N GLN A 221 0.15 22.17 -6.50
CA GLN A 221 -0.13 20.91 -5.82
C GLN A 221 1.13 20.50 -5.05
N PRO A 222 1.04 20.11 -3.79
CA PRO A 222 2.18 19.47 -3.17
C PRO A 222 2.47 18.21 -4.01
N TYR A 223 3.74 17.88 -4.20
CA TYR A 223 4.11 16.65 -4.94
C TYR A 223 3.67 15.36 -4.19
N THR A 224 2.92 15.50 -3.08
CA THR A 224 2.02 14.46 -2.57
C THR A 224 0.84 14.26 -3.52
N MET A 225 0.89 13.20 -4.30
CA MET A 225 -0.19 12.86 -5.21
C MET A 225 -1.28 12.13 -4.41
N THR A 226 -2.49 12.68 -4.41
CA THR A 226 -3.68 11.96 -3.98
C THR A 226 -3.93 10.88 -5.03
N GLU A 227 -3.57 9.64 -4.71
CA GLU A 227 -3.74 8.50 -5.60
C GLU A 227 -5.23 8.25 -5.84
N ASP A 228 -5.55 7.63 -6.97
CA ASP A 228 -6.88 7.18 -7.31
C ASP A 228 -7.97 8.28 -7.36
N MET A 229 -7.66 9.55 -7.65
CA MET A 229 -8.69 10.59 -7.69
C MET A 229 -9.69 10.35 -8.83
N LEU A 230 -9.21 10.24 -10.07
CA LEU A 230 -10.05 9.93 -11.22
C LEU A 230 -10.66 8.51 -11.16
N PRO A 231 -9.92 7.45 -10.80
CA PRO A 231 -10.52 6.12 -10.57
C PRO A 231 -11.60 6.14 -9.49
N THR A 232 -11.42 6.88 -8.39
CA THR A 232 -12.45 6.97 -7.34
C THR A 232 -13.66 7.76 -7.82
N TRP A 233 -13.47 8.84 -8.58
CA TRP A 233 -14.58 9.55 -9.21
C TRP A 233 -15.34 8.64 -10.17
N ALA A 234 -14.64 7.87 -11.02
CA ALA A 234 -15.24 6.93 -11.95
C ALA A 234 -16.08 5.82 -11.27
N LYS A 235 -15.75 5.44 -10.03
CA LYS A 235 -16.59 4.52 -9.23
C LYS A 235 -17.90 5.16 -8.76
N ARG A 236 -17.91 6.49 -8.55
CA ARG A 236 -19.05 7.24 -7.99
C ARG A 236 -19.94 7.84 -9.07
N ASP A 237 -19.34 8.42 -10.10
CA ASP A 237 -19.98 9.06 -11.23
C ASP A 237 -19.15 8.79 -12.51
N PRO A 238 -19.37 7.63 -13.16
CA PRO A 238 -18.59 7.21 -14.32
C PRO A 238 -18.78 8.12 -15.53
N GLU A 239 -19.96 8.72 -15.72
CA GLU A 239 -20.22 9.63 -16.84
C GLU A 239 -19.42 10.92 -16.67
N ALA A 240 -19.49 11.55 -15.49
CA ALA A 240 -18.78 12.80 -15.27
C ALA A 240 -17.25 12.63 -15.30
N ALA A 241 -16.72 11.51 -14.77
CA ALA A 241 -15.30 11.20 -14.84
C ALA A 241 -14.81 10.96 -16.28
N ALA A 242 -15.60 10.24 -17.10
CA ALA A 242 -15.28 10.01 -18.51
C ALA A 242 -15.34 11.30 -19.33
N GLU A 243 -16.38 12.12 -19.14
CA GLU A 243 -16.52 13.43 -19.78
C GLU A 243 -15.30 14.32 -19.47
N TRP A 244 -14.90 14.38 -18.20
CA TRP A 244 -13.75 15.16 -17.77
C TRP A 244 -12.44 14.65 -18.40
N LEU A 245 -12.19 13.34 -18.35
CA LEU A 245 -10.95 12.76 -18.87
C LEU A 245 -10.75 13.07 -20.37
N VAL A 246 -11.84 13.02 -21.15
CA VAL A 246 -11.81 13.32 -22.59
C VAL A 246 -11.66 14.82 -22.84
N ALA A 247 -12.23 15.67 -21.98
CA ALA A 247 -12.13 17.13 -22.08
C ALA A 247 -10.74 17.68 -21.76
N HIS A 248 -9.91 16.92 -21.03
CA HIS A 248 -8.60 17.37 -20.51
C HIS A 248 -7.42 16.51 -21.00
N PRO A 249 -7.17 16.42 -22.33
CA PRO A 249 -6.05 15.64 -22.87
C PRO A 249 -4.67 16.15 -22.40
N GLU A 250 -4.55 17.42 -22.01
CA GLU A 250 -3.36 17.98 -21.39
C GLU A 250 -2.96 17.29 -20.08
N TYR A 251 -3.94 16.73 -19.35
CA TYR A 251 -3.70 15.92 -18.17
C TYR A 251 -2.87 14.66 -18.47
N LEU A 252 -2.85 14.20 -19.73
CA LEU A 252 -2.11 12.99 -20.10
C LEU A 252 -0.63 13.26 -20.45
N GLN A 253 -0.20 14.52 -20.45
CA GLN A 253 1.18 14.89 -20.80
C GLN A 253 2.19 14.58 -19.68
N VAL A 254 1.72 14.27 -18.46
CA VAL A 254 2.56 13.87 -17.34
C VAL A 254 2.50 12.35 -17.18
N GLU A 255 3.66 11.69 -17.10
CA GLU A 255 3.77 10.23 -17.10
C GLU A 255 2.92 9.54 -16.01
N TYR A 256 2.94 10.05 -14.78
CA TYR A 256 2.10 9.47 -13.70
C TYR A 256 0.60 9.59 -14.01
N GLN A 257 0.16 10.71 -14.59
CA GLN A 257 -1.25 10.93 -14.92
C GLN A 257 -1.74 9.97 -16.02
N GLN A 258 -0.83 9.41 -16.84
CA GLN A 258 -1.16 8.34 -17.77
C GLN A 258 -1.49 7.02 -17.06
N THR A 259 -0.82 6.74 -15.94
CA THR A 259 -1.14 5.57 -15.10
C THR A 259 -2.53 5.73 -14.51
N GLU A 260 -2.83 6.88 -13.91
CA GLU A 260 -4.15 7.18 -13.33
C GLU A 260 -5.25 7.15 -14.41
N ALA A 261 -5.00 7.68 -15.61
CA ALA A 261 -5.94 7.59 -16.73
C ALA A 261 -6.20 6.15 -17.14
N GLY A 262 -5.17 5.30 -17.21
CA GLY A 262 -5.32 3.87 -17.48
C GLY A 262 -6.14 3.14 -16.41
N GLU A 263 -5.90 3.44 -15.13
CA GLU A 263 -6.70 2.90 -14.02
C GLU A 263 -8.15 3.38 -14.04
N THR A 264 -8.37 4.63 -14.48
CA THR A 264 -9.71 5.21 -14.67
C THR A 264 -10.46 4.48 -15.76
N LEU A 265 -9.86 4.30 -16.94
CA LEU A 265 -10.46 3.52 -18.03
C LEU A 265 -10.76 2.08 -17.59
N GLY A 266 -9.83 1.47 -16.84
CA GLY A 266 -10.04 0.14 -16.28
C GLY A 266 -11.20 0.09 -15.28
N THR A 267 -11.36 1.15 -14.48
CA THR A 267 -12.47 1.31 -13.55
C THR A 267 -13.80 1.47 -14.28
N LEU A 268 -13.87 2.34 -15.30
CA LEU A 268 -15.07 2.54 -16.11
C LEU A 268 -15.54 1.23 -16.78
N ALA A 269 -14.60 0.40 -17.24
CA ALA A 269 -14.93 -0.90 -17.82
C ALA A 269 -15.49 -1.92 -16.80
N LYS A 270 -15.14 -1.77 -15.51
CA LYS A 270 -15.47 -2.71 -14.43
C LYS A 270 -16.66 -2.30 -13.58
N VAL A 271 -16.90 -1.00 -13.43
CA VAL A 271 -17.89 -0.51 -12.48
C VAL A 271 -19.31 -0.94 -12.92
N PRO A 272 -20.17 -1.38 -11.98
CA PRO A 272 -21.55 -1.72 -12.30
C PRO A 272 -22.33 -0.48 -12.75
N MET A 273 -22.98 -0.56 -13.90
CA MET A 273 -23.85 0.47 -14.47
C MET A 273 -24.87 -0.16 -15.42
N ASP A 274 -25.96 0.55 -15.72
CA ASP A 274 -26.91 0.10 -16.73
C ASP A 274 -26.32 0.15 -18.14
N ASP A 275 -26.89 -0.63 -19.06
CA ASP A 275 -26.33 -0.80 -20.41
C ASP A 275 -26.32 0.52 -21.22
N ALA A 276 -27.29 1.41 -21.00
CA ALA A 276 -27.34 2.69 -21.71
C ALA A 276 -26.24 3.64 -21.23
N THR A 277 -26.03 3.70 -19.91
CA THR A 277 -24.93 4.44 -19.29
C THR A 277 -23.56 3.88 -19.73
N ARG A 278 -23.41 2.56 -19.75
CA ARG A 278 -22.19 1.90 -20.25
C ARG A 278 -21.86 2.29 -21.68
N ALA A 279 -22.84 2.24 -22.57
CA ALA A 279 -22.64 2.64 -23.96
C ALA A 279 -22.21 4.11 -24.08
N ARG A 280 -22.83 5.03 -23.34
CA ARG A 280 -22.44 6.47 -23.35
C ARG A 280 -21.01 6.67 -22.85
N VAL A 281 -20.66 6.11 -21.69
CA VAL A 281 -19.33 6.24 -21.07
C VAL A 281 -18.24 5.71 -22.01
N LEU A 282 -18.44 4.51 -22.56
CA LEU A 282 -17.44 3.89 -23.42
C LEU A 282 -17.29 4.64 -24.75
N GLN A 283 -18.40 5.15 -25.31
CA GLN A 283 -18.37 6.01 -26.49
C GLN A 283 -17.59 7.31 -26.25
N MET A 284 -17.67 7.91 -25.05
CA MET A 284 -16.88 9.11 -24.73
C MET A 284 -15.38 8.80 -24.79
N VAL A 285 -14.94 7.71 -24.16
CA VAL A 285 -13.52 7.38 -24.05
C VAL A 285 -12.91 6.76 -25.31
N GLU A 286 -13.71 6.39 -26.32
CA GLU A 286 -13.20 6.03 -27.65
C GLU A 286 -12.39 7.15 -28.31
N GLY A 287 -12.62 8.42 -27.92
CA GLY A 287 -11.82 9.56 -28.39
C GLY A 287 -10.40 9.62 -27.81
N MET A 288 -10.05 8.75 -26.86
CA MET A 288 -8.73 8.70 -26.24
C MET A 288 -7.68 8.06 -27.17
N PRO A 289 -6.37 8.29 -26.94
CA PRO A 289 -5.32 7.65 -27.73
C PRO A 289 -5.43 6.11 -27.72
N GLU A 290 -5.42 5.47 -28.90
CA GLU A 290 -5.60 4.02 -29.06
C GLU A 290 -4.61 3.19 -28.23
N GLU A 291 -3.35 3.64 -28.14
CA GLU A 291 -2.33 2.96 -27.32
C GLU A 291 -2.72 2.88 -25.83
N MET A 292 -3.38 3.91 -25.31
CA MET A 292 -3.83 3.96 -23.92
C MET A 292 -5.02 3.02 -23.69
N ILE A 293 -5.95 2.98 -24.65
CA ILE A 293 -7.07 2.05 -24.65
C ILE A 293 -6.54 0.60 -24.65
N ASP A 294 -5.63 0.26 -25.57
CA ASP A 294 -5.06 -1.08 -25.69
C ASP A 294 -4.27 -1.51 -24.46
N ARG A 295 -3.46 -0.60 -23.90
CA ARG A 295 -2.73 -0.84 -22.64
C ARG A 295 -3.69 -1.13 -21.48
N THR A 296 -4.77 -0.36 -21.38
CA THR A 296 -5.80 -0.57 -20.37
C THR A 296 -6.46 -1.93 -20.52
N TRP A 297 -6.89 -2.30 -21.72
CA TRP A 297 -7.52 -3.59 -21.98
C TRP A 297 -6.61 -4.77 -21.65
N LYS A 298 -5.30 -4.65 -21.94
CA LYS A 298 -4.32 -5.68 -21.56
C LYS A 298 -4.22 -5.82 -20.04
N ASN A 299 -4.25 -4.71 -19.31
CA ASN A 299 -4.20 -4.72 -17.84
C ASN A 299 -5.51 -5.25 -17.23
N LEU A 300 -6.66 -5.00 -17.87
CA LEU A 300 -7.97 -5.49 -17.41
C LEU A 300 -8.06 -7.02 -17.38
N SER A 301 -7.38 -7.68 -18.31
CA SER A 301 -7.27 -9.14 -18.32
C SER A 301 -6.19 -9.68 -17.37
N SER A 302 -5.34 -8.83 -16.79
CA SER A 302 -4.23 -9.27 -15.95
C SER A 302 -4.63 -9.50 -14.50
N GLY A 303 -4.11 -10.55 -13.86
CA GLY A 303 -4.34 -10.85 -12.44
C GLY A 303 -5.76 -11.34 -12.14
N THR A 304 -6.52 -11.73 -13.16
CA THR A 304 -7.87 -12.29 -13.01
C THR A 304 -7.87 -13.73 -12.53
N SER A 305 -6.70 -14.38 -12.56
CA SER A 305 -6.56 -15.81 -12.32
C SER A 305 -7.48 -16.64 -13.24
N GLY A 306 -7.66 -16.17 -14.48
CA GLY A 306 -8.48 -16.84 -15.48
C GLY A 306 -9.99 -16.69 -15.30
N LYS A 307 -10.47 -15.77 -14.47
CA LYS A 307 -11.90 -15.55 -14.22
C LYS A 307 -12.48 -14.46 -15.12
N LEU A 308 -13.62 -14.73 -15.76
CA LEU A 308 -14.35 -13.74 -16.54
C LEU A 308 -15.20 -12.83 -15.65
N SER A 309 -15.16 -11.53 -15.94
CA SER A 309 -16.06 -10.54 -15.32
C SER A 309 -17.21 -10.18 -16.28
N PRO A 310 -18.49 -10.35 -15.88
CA PRO A 310 -19.63 -9.97 -16.70
C PRO A 310 -19.63 -8.50 -17.13
N ASP A 311 -19.24 -7.59 -16.24
CA ASP A 311 -19.17 -6.15 -16.53
C ASP A 311 -18.07 -5.82 -17.54
N ILE A 312 -16.90 -6.47 -17.41
CA ILE A 312 -15.80 -6.29 -18.38
C ILE A 312 -16.20 -6.87 -19.73
N LEU A 313 -16.84 -8.04 -19.77
CA LEU A 313 -17.33 -8.64 -21.02
C LEU A 313 -18.28 -7.70 -21.75
N LYS A 314 -19.27 -7.14 -21.06
CA LYS A 314 -20.18 -6.15 -21.64
C LYS A 314 -19.44 -4.93 -22.19
N SER A 315 -18.47 -4.42 -21.43
CA SER A 315 -17.66 -3.28 -21.88
C SER A 315 -16.81 -3.64 -23.11
N ALA A 316 -16.27 -4.86 -23.14
CA ALA A 316 -15.46 -5.36 -24.25
C ALA A 316 -16.32 -5.58 -25.51
N ASP A 317 -17.58 -5.99 -25.35
CA ASP A 317 -18.54 -6.12 -26.45
C ASP A 317 -18.83 -4.75 -27.09
N LEU A 318 -19.04 -3.72 -26.25
CA LEU A 318 -19.34 -2.37 -26.72
C LEU A 318 -18.17 -1.70 -27.43
N MET A 319 -16.92 -2.00 -27.05
CA MET A 319 -15.72 -1.40 -27.63
C MET A 319 -15.07 -2.25 -28.75
N ASP A 320 -15.73 -3.32 -29.22
CA ASP A 320 -15.15 -4.28 -30.17
C ASP A 320 -13.79 -4.87 -29.70
N ARG A 321 -13.69 -5.14 -28.40
CA ARG A 321 -12.52 -5.71 -27.73
C ARG A 321 -12.80 -7.07 -27.07
N ARG A 322 -13.98 -7.67 -27.31
CA ARG A 322 -14.40 -8.95 -26.72
C ARG A 322 -13.37 -10.06 -26.91
N GLY A 323 -12.96 -10.31 -28.16
CA GLY A 323 -11.99 -11.36 -28.49
C GLY A 323 -10.64 -11.14 -27.80
N PHE A 324 -10.17 -9.89 -27.77
CA PHE A 324 -8.93 -9.51 -27.11
C PHE A 324 -8.99 -9.77 -25.59
N TYR A 325 -10.07 -9.38 -24.92
CA TYR A 325 -10.25 -9.63 -23.50
C TYR A 325 -10.29 -11.13 -23.18
N LEU A 326 -11.13 -11.88 -23.92
CA LEU A 326 -11.29 -13.32 -23.74
C LEU A 326 -9.98 -14.07 -23.98
N GLU A 327 -9.25 -13.74 -25.05
CA GLU A 327 -7.95 -14.37 -25.33
C GLU A 327 -6.98 -14.12 -24.16
N ASN A 328 -6.83 -12.89 -23.70
CA ASN A 328 -5.87 -12.60 -22.63
C ASN A 328 -6.23 -13.29 -21.30
N VAL A 329 -7.52 -13.34 -20.91
CA VAL A 329 -7.93 -14.06 -19.69
C VAL A 329 -7.70 -15.56 -19.83
N LEU A 330 -7.96 -16.14 -21.01
CA LEU A 330 -7.65 -17.54 -21.29
C LEU A 330 -6.14 -17.80 -21.16
N TRP A 331 -5.31 -16.88 -21.66
CA TRP A 331 -3.85 -16.98 -21.58
C TRP A 331 -3.28 -16.93 -20.15
N GLU A 332 -4.00 -16.35 -19.18
CA GLU A 332 -3.60 -16.40 -17.77
C GLU A 332 -3.75 -17.80 -17.16
N THR A 333 -4.59 -18.66 -17.74
CA THR A 333 -4.87 -20.00 -17.22
C THR A 333 -3.73 -21.01 -17.44
N ARG A 334 -2.69 -20.63 -18.21
CA ARG A 334 -1.57 -21.52 -18.57
C ARG A 334 -0.80 -22.09 -17.38
N GLY A 335 -0.77 -21.35 -16.27
CA GLY A 335 -0.13 -21.78 -15.02
C GLY A 335 -1.10 -22.36 -13.99
N LEU A 336 -2.39 -22.48 -14.33
CA LEU A 336 -3.44 -22.93 -13.42
C LEU A 336 -3.73 -24.43 -13.59
N GLU A 337 -4.33 -25.02 -12.57
CA GLU A 337 -4.73 -26.43 -12.56
C GLU A 337 -6.21 -26.64 -12.98
N SER A 338 -6.96 -25.54 -13.13
CA SER A 338 -8.37 -25.56 -13.49
C SER A 338 -8.79 -24.30 -14.26
N ILE A 339 -9.95 -24.39 -14.91
CA ILE A 339 -10.64 -23.27 -15.55
C ILE A 339 -11.84 -22.89 -14.70
N ASP A 340 -12.02 -21.60 -14.46
CA ASP A 340 -13.11 -21.05 -13.66
C ASP A 340 -14.48 -21.29 -14.33
N GLU A 341 -15.53 -21.47 -13.53
CA GLU A 341 -16.89 -21.74 -14.04
C GLU A 341 -17.50 -20.57 -14.80
N SER A 342 -16.98 -19.35 -14.65
CA SER A 342 -17.45 -18.16 -15.38
C SER A 342 -17.37 -18.32 -16.91
N TRP A 343 -16.48 -19.18 -17.41
CA TRP A 343 -16.40 -19.53 -18.84
C TRP A 343 -17.62 -20.28 -19.38
N SER A 344 -18.43 -20.88 -18.50
CA SER A 344 -19.68 -21.55 -18.90
C SER A 344 -20.75 -20.59 -19.43
N THR A 345 -20.60 -19.29 -19.15
CA THR A 345 -21.47 -18.23 -19.70
C THR A 345 -21.29 -18.05 -21.21
N LEU A 346 -20.18 -18.52 -21.77
CA LEU A 346 -19.88 -18.42 -23.21
C LEU A 346 -20.43 -19.63 -24.00
N PRO A 347 -21.00 -19.40 -25.20
CA PRO A 347 -21.34 -20.47 -26.12
C PRO A 347 -20.16 -21.41 -26.40
N LEU A 348 -20.44 -22.70 -26.58
CA LEU A 348 -19.40 -23.70 -26.85
C LEU A 348 -18.63 -23.42 -28.15
N VAL A 349 -19.30 -22.85 -29.15
CA VAL A 349 -18.68 -22.49 -30.45
C VAL A 349 -17.61 -21.42 -30.23
N GLU A 350 -17.94 -20.35 -29.53
CA GLU A 350 -17.00 -19.26 -29.20
C GLU A 350 -15.80 -19.78 -28.39
N ARG A 351 -16.04 -20.65 -27.40
CA ARG A 351 -14.97 -21.28 -26.62
C ARG A 351 -14.00 -22.11 -27.48
N ARG A 352 -14.49 -22.82 -28.49
CA ARG A 352 -13.64 -23.59 -29.41
C ARG A 352 -12.76 -22.67 -30.26
N GLU A 353 -13.34 -21.62 -30.81
CA GLU A 353 -12.62 -20.63 -31.62
C GLU A 353 -11.51 -19.95 -30.81
N LEU A 354 -11.79 -19.56 -29.56
CA LEU A 354 -10.81 -18.96 -28.66
C LEU A 354 -9.67 -19.93 -28.31
N LEU A 355 -10.00 -21.19 -28.01
CA LEU A 355 -8.99 -22.21 -27.73
C LEU A 355 -8.06 -22.41 -28.92
N ASP A 356 -8.62 -22.54 -30.13
CA ASP A 356 -7.81 -22.74 -31.34
C ASP A 356 -6.94 -21.53 -31.65
N GLN A 357 -7.43 -20.30 -31.45
CA GLN A 357 -6.64 -19.08 -31.61
C GLN A 357 -5.48 -19.01 -30.60
N ALA A 358 -5.77 -19.25 -29.31
CA ALA A 358 -4.76 -19.25 -28.27
C ALA A 358 -3.71 -20.34 -28.49
N ASP A 359 -4.13 -21.53 -28.91
CA ASP A 359 -3.24 -22.65 -29.23
C ASP A 359 -2.32 -22.34 -30.43
N GLN A 360 -2.85 -21.70 -31.47
CA GLN A 360 -2.07 -21.20 -32.61
C GLN A 360 -1.09 -20.10 -32.22
N ARG A 361 -1.45 -19.23 -31.26
CA ARG A 361 -0.53 -18.22 -30.74
C ARG A 361 0.59 -18.86 -29.95
N TRP A 362 0.31 -19.82 -29.07
CA TRP A 362 1.36 -20.54 -28.32
C TRP A 362 2.29 -21.30 -29.26
N ALA A 363 1.75 -21.92 -30.32
CA ALA A 363 2.56 -22.57 -31.36
C ALA A 363 3.59 -21.62 -32.01
N ARG A 364 3.29 -20.32 -32.10
CA ARG A 364 4.15 -19.31 -32.71
C ARG A 364 5.25 -18.77 -31.77
N GLU A 365 5.04 -18.79 -30.45
CA GLU A 365 5.97 -18.24 -29.45
C GLU A 365 7.22 -19.12 -29.21
N GLY A 366 7.24 -20.36 -29.72
CA GLY A 366 8.42 -21.24 -29.75
C GLY A 366 8.16 -22.61 -29.14
N SER A 367 8.97 -23.61 -29.55
CA SER A 367 8.75 -25.02 -29.23
C SER A 367 9.96 -25.65 -28.55
N SER A 368 10.09 -25.46 -27.23
CA SER A 368 10.91 -26.37 -26.42
C SER A 368 10.09 -27.62 -26.06
N PRO A 369 10.71 -28.78 -25.78
CA PRO A 369 9.97 -29.96 -25.32
C PRO A 369 9.15 -29.71 -24.05
N VAL A 370 9.61 -28.80 -23.18
CA VAL A 370 8.90 -28.39 -21.96
C VAL A 370 7.64 -27.59 -22.33
N GLU A 371 7.76 -26.64 -23.25
CA GLU A 371 6.63 -25.84 -23.76
C GLU A 371 5.60 -26.70 -24.48
N THR A 372 6.04 -27.67 -25.31
CA THR A 372 5.12 -28.60 -25.98
C THR A 372 4.31 -29.41 -24.98
N LYS A 373 4.93 -29.88 -23.89
CA LYS A 373 4.23 -30.63 -22.84
C LYS A 373 3.29 -29.74 -22.04
N ALA A 374 3.73 -28.53 -21.68
CA ALA A 374 2.91 -27.56 -20.95
C ALA A 374 1.68 -27.16 -21.78
N ARG A 375 1.86 -26.84 -23.06
CA ARG A 375 0.79 -26.55 -24.01
C ARG A 375 -0.21 -27.69 -24.14
N ALA A 376 0.26 -28.93 -24.32
CA ALA A 376 -0.63 -30.08 -24.44
C ALA A 376 -1.43 -30.32 -23.14
N SER A 377 -0.77 -30.19 -21.98
CA SER A 377 -1.43 -30.31 -20.66
C SER A 377 -2.47 -29.22 -20.43
N TRP A 378 -2.15 -27.98 -20.79
CA TRP A 378 -3.07 -26.85 -20.69
C TRP A 378 -4.27 -27.03 -21.63
N ARG A 379 -4.03 -27.44 -22.88
CA ARG A 379 -5.11 -27.71 -23.85
C ARG A 379 -6.05 -28.81 -23.37
N ASP A 380 -5.52 -29.94 -22.89
CA ASP A 380 -6.34 -31.03 -22.32
C ASP A 380 -7.19 -30.56 -21.14
N MET A 381 -6.62 -29.75 -20.24
CA MET A 381 -7.35 -29.14 -19.13
C MET A 381 -8.52 -28.28 -19.62
N VAL A 382 -8.29 -27.39 -20.60
CA VAL A 382 -9.32 -26.51 -21.15
C VAL A 382 -10.40 -27.31 -21.86
N GLU A 383 -10.03 -28.26 -22.72
CA GLU A 383 -10.97 -29.11 -23.47
C GLU A 383 -11.86 -29.92 -22.52
N LYS A 384 -11.26 -30.51 -21.48
CA LYS A 384 -11.98 -31.25 -20.44
C LYS A 384 -12.94 -30.35 -19.66
N ALA A 385 -12.49 -29.17 -19.24
CA ALA A 385 -13.32 -28.22 -18.50
C ALA A 385 -14.52 -27.72 -19.32
N TRP A 386 -14.33 -27.54 -20.63
CA TRP A 386 -15.38 -27.02 -21.51
C TRP A 386 -16.21 -28.09 -22.22
N GLY A 387 -15.86 -29.37 -22.11
CA GLY A 387 -16.53 -30.46 -22.81
C GLY A 387 -16.29 -30.44 -24.32
N ILE A 388 -15.13 -29.96 -24.75
CA ILE A 388 -14.69 -30.00 -26.15
C ILE A 388 -14.04 -31.38 -26.38
N ARG A 389 -14.42 -32.04 -27.47
CA ARG A 389 -13.91 -33.35 -27.89
C ARG A 389 -13.43 -33.29 -29.31
#